data_AF-A0AAD6ZJ85-F1
#
_entry.id   AF-A0AAD6ZJ85-F1
#
_cell.length_a   1.000
_cell.length_b   1.000
_cell.length_c   1.000
_cell.angle_alpha   90.00
_cell.angle_beta   90.00
_cell.angle_gamma   90.00
#
_symmetry.space_group_name_H-M   'P 1'
#
loop_
_entity.id
_entity.type
_entity.pdbx_description
1 polymer ?
#
loop_
_entity_poly.entity_id
_entity_poly.type
_entity_poly.pdbx_seq_one_letter_code
_entity_poly.pdbx_strand_id
1 'polypeptide(L)'
;MENLPPTIDLADSDDDIERTEDGKIRNWQVAEKTRVFEFILGPTEAAERRFEQHKVNPSRVYKRASEIFNGTRTPQSVKSMYVRSLETFTWIRAFNNFTGNGGGDADCDDPEAILKGRIAAARRSGLPLGSLKPVTVTEWEHNGWYDLFDSRLGTSAKVAREVVRSSASAISDLDDDSSDSDATIHPELRKAAVRVPKTPAATVSEPKHTPSSAFRKQVTNSFSGLGDFMKMKAVAEEKKASVLDARLVIEREKLEMDKTKGKVEMAEKVLSMAGASDEAKVAANTFLLNLFS
;
A
#
# COMPACT_ATOMS: atom_id res chain seq x y z
N MET A 1 -43.20 -19.16 4.48
CA MET A 1 -42.67 -18.36 5.59
C MET A 1 -41.20 -18.15 5.31
N GLU A 2 -40.89 -17.09 4.57
CA GLU A 2 -39.52 -16.69 4.22
C GLU A 2 -38.91 -15.96 5.41
N ASN A 3 -37.84 -16.52 5.97
CA ASN A 3 -37.04 -15.87 7.01
C ASN A 3 -36.11 -14.87 6.34
N LEU A 4 -36.51 -13.60 6.33
CA LEU A 4 -35.61 -12.49 6.04
C LEU A 4 -34.67 -12.27 7.24
N PRO A 5 -33.37 -12.06 7.02
CA PRO A 5 -32.45 -11.67 8.09
C PRO A 5 -32.81 -10.29 8.63
N PRO A 6 -32.53 -10.01 9.93
CA PRO A 6 -32.86 -8.74 10.54
C PRO A 6 -32.04 -7.61 9.92
N THR A 7 -32.74 -6.58 9.43
CA THR A 7 -32.18 -5.28 9.08
C THR A 7 -31.55 -4.68 10.33
N ILE A 8 -30.22 -4.60 10.36
CA ILE A 8 -29.50 -3.84 11.37
C ILE A 8 -29.64 -2.36 10.97
N ASP A 9 -30.51 -1.63 11.67
CA ASP A 9 -30.58 -0.17 11.61
C ASP A 9 -29.28 0.42 12.16
N LEU A 10 -28.30 0.64 11.28
CA LEU A 10 -27.10 1.44 11.53
C LEU A 10 -27.44 2.95 11.46
N ALA A 11 -28.44 3.36 12.22
CA ALA A 11 -28.88 4.75 12.31
C ALA A 11 -28.47 5.36 13.66
N ASP A 12 -27.16 5.54 13.90
CA ASP A 12 -26.68 6.58 14.83
C ASP A 12 -25.15 6.85 14.71
N SER A 13 -24.72 7.32 13.54
CA SER A 13 -23.45 8.03 13.43
C SER A 13 -23.67 9.29 12.62
N ASP A 14 -24.38 10.24 13.25
CA ASP A 14 -24.32 11.66 12.90
C ASP A 14 -22.90 12.19 13.19
N ASP A 15 -21.94 11.78 12.36
CA ASP A 15 -20.74 12.56 12.14
C ASP A 15 -21.20 13.85 11.45
N ASP A 16 -21.30 14.93 12.23
CA ASP A 16 -21.59 16.29 11.78
C ASP A 16 -20.96 16.56 10.41
N ILE A 17 -21.80 16.55 9.37
CA ILE A 17 -21.38 16.83 8.00
C ILE A 17 -21.06 18.32 7.93
N GLU A 18 -19.81 18.68 8.23
CA GLU A 18 -19.31 20.05 8.05
C GLU A 18 -19.39 20.42 6.57
N ARG A 19 -20.48 21.12 6.21
CA ARG A 19 -20.58 21.86 4.96
C ARG A 19 -19.84 23.17 5.13
N THR A 20 -18.88 23.43 4.25
CA THR A 20 -18.27 24.76 4.16
C THR A 20 -19.32 25.78 3.72
N GLU A 21 -19.05 27.06 3.91
CA GLU A 21 -19.88 28.17 3.41
C GLU A 21 -20.16 28.06 1.89
N ASP A 22 -19.25 27.42 1.14
CA ASP A 22 -19.41 27.09 -0.30
C ASP A 22 -20.30 25.86 -0.60
N GLY A 23 -20.92 25.24 0.41
CA GLY A 23 -21.73 24.00 0.27
C GLY A 23 -20.93 22.71 0.04
N LYS A 24 -19.59 22.74 0.05
CA LYS A 24 -18.75 21.55 -0.12
C LYS A 24 -18.69 20.74 1.18
N ILE A 25 -18.96 19.44 1.07
CA ILE A 25 -18.82 18.50 2.18
C ILE A 25 -17.34 18.25 2.43
N ARG A 26 -16.84 18.54 3.65
CA ARG A 26 -15.42 18.30 3.99
C ARG A 26 -15.07 16.82 4.10
N ASN A 27 -15.97 16.03 4.67
CA ASN A 27 -15.71 14.63 5.00
C ASN A 27 -15.99 13.71 3.80
N TRP A 28 -15.11 12.73 3.58
CA TRP A 28 -15.29 11.75 2.50
C TRP A 28 -16.29 10.69 2.92
N GLN A 29 -17.40 10.58 2.19
CA GLN A 29 -18.39 9.54 2.45
C GLN A 29 -17.86 8.17 2.00
N VAL A 30 -18.34 7.10 2.64
CA VAL A 30 -18.00 5.71 2.29
C VAL A 30 -18.23 5.46 0.79
N ALA A 31 -19.39 5.85 0.27
CA ALA A 31 -19.72 5.72 -1.15
C ALA A 31 -18.75 6.49 -2.08
N GLU A 32 -18.26 7.67 -1.68
CA GLU A 32 -17.28 8.42 -2.46
C GLU A 32 -15.91 7.73 -2.45
N LYS A 33 -15.46 7.22 -1.29
CA LYS A 33 -14.22 6.45 -1.18
C LYS A 33 -14.28 5.22 -2.08
N THR A 34 -15.36 4.43 -2.00
CA THR A 34 -15.60 3.26 -2.84
C THR A 34 -15.49 3.61 -4.33
N ARG A 35 -16.16 4.68 -4.78
CA ARG A 35 -16.07 5.12 -6.19
C ARG A 35 -14.65 5.45 -6.62
N VAL A 36 -13.84 6.10 -5.78
CA VAL A 36 -12.43 6.37 -6.11
C VAL A 36 -11.62 5.08 -6.17
N PHE A 37 -11.81 4.18 -5.20
CA PHE A 37 -11.04 2.94 -5.14
C PHE A 37 -11.38 2.03 -6.31
N GLU A 38 -12.66 1.82 -6.63
CA GLU A 38 -13.09 1.05 -7.79
C GLU A 38 -12.63 1.68 -9.10
N PHE A 39 -12.65 3.02 -9.20
CA PHE A 39 -12.18 3.72 -10.38
C PHE A 39 -10.69 3.42 -10.65
N ILE A 40 -9.85 3.41 -9.60
CA ILE A 40 -8.40 3.24 -9.72
C ILE A 40 -7.99 1.76 -9.76
N LEU A 41 -8.59 0.92 -8.90
CA LEU A 41 -8.13 -0.44 -8.58
C LEU A 41 -9.07 -1.53 -9.06
N GLY A 42 -10.26 -1.18 -9.56
CA GLY A 42 -11.30 -2.13 -9.94
C GLY A 42 -10.84 -3.25 -10.89
N PRO A 43 -11.62 -4.33 -11.01
CA PRO A 43 -11.26 -5.49 -11.83
C PRO A 43 -11.49 -5.25 -13.34
N THR A 44 -12.14 -4.16 -13.72
CA THR A 44 -12.43 -3.86 -15.14
C THR A 44 -11.16 -3.56 -15.93
N GLU A 45 -11.11 -3.90 -17.23
CA GLU A 45 -9.97 -3.55 -18.09
C GLU A 45 -9.67 -2.04 -18.12
N ALA A 46 -10.72 -1.22 -18.01
CA ALA A 46 -10.55 0.23 -17.94
C ALA A 46 -9.86 0.65 -16.64
N ALA A 47 -10.18 -0.01 -15.52
CA ALA A 47 -9.49 0.20 -14.25
C ALA A 47 -8.05 -0.34 -14.31
N GLU A 48 -7.78 -1.48 -14.96
CA GLU A 48 -6.42 -1.98 -15.20
C GLU A 48 -5.54 -0.93 -15.89
N ARG A 49 -6.03 -0.37 -17.01
CA ARG A 49 -5.33 0.69 -17.74
C ARG A 49 -5.09 1.92 -16.87
N ARG A 50 -6.04 2.27 -15.99
CA ARG A 50 -5.89 3.39 -15.06
C ARG A 50 -4.90 3.07 -13.95
N PHE A 51 -4.84 1.83 -13.46
CA PHE A 51 -3.87 1.38 -12.47
C PHE A 51 -2.44 1.41 -13.02
N GLU A 52 -2.22 0.88 -14.23
CA GLU A 52 -0.91 0.97 -14.88
C GLU A 52 -0.51 2.43 -15.17
N GLN A 53 -1.48 3.25 -15.59
CA GLN A 53 -1.26 4.69 -15.72
C GLN A 53 -0.95 5.36 -14.37
N HIS A 54 -1.54 4.90 -13.27
CA HIS A 54 -1.34 5.45 -11.94
C HIS A 54 0.10 5.25 -11.46
N LYS A 55 0.72 4.11 -11.79
CA LYS A 55 2.14 3.82 -11.51
C LYS A 55 3.10 4.80 -12.18
N VAL A 56 2.77 5.27 -13.40
CA VAL A 56 3.65 6.15 -14.20
C VAL A 56 3.31 7.63 -14.03
N ASN A 57 2.01 7.96 -14.00
CA ASN A 57 1.51 9.33 -13.93
C ASN A 57 0.26 9.38 -13.03
N PRO A 58 0.44 9.35 -11.70
CA PRO A 58 -0.67 9.33 -10.75
C PRO A 58 -1.51 10.62 -10.83
N SER A 59 -0.90 11.76 -11.11
CA SER A 59 -1.59 13.06 -11.24
C SER A 59 -2.69 13.04 -12.31
N ARG A 60 -2.44 12.39 -13.46
CA ARG A 60 -3.43 12.27 -14.53
C ARG A 60 -4.61 11.40 -14.12
N VAL A 61 -4.36 10.34 -13.35
CA VAL A 61 -5.41 9.46 -12.84
C VAL A 61 -6.26 10.17 -11.79
N TYR A 62 -5.64 10.93 -10.87
CA TYR A 62 -6.38 11.73 -9.89
C TYR A 62 -7.23 12.82 -10.53
N LYS A 63 -6.77 13.45 -11.61
CA LYS A 63 -7.57 14.40 -12.38
C LYS A 63 -8.83 13.73 -12.93
N ARG A 64 -8.70 12.57 -13.59
CA ARG A 64 -9.85 11.82 -14.12
C ARG A 64 -10.77 11.28 -13.03
N ALA A 65 -10.21 10.82 -11.91
CA ALA A 65 -10.98 10.39 -10.76
C ALA A 65 -11.77 11.54 -10.14
N SER A 66 -11.28 12.79 -10.20
CA SER A 66 -12.04 13.95 -9.71
C SER A 66 -13.24 14.31 -10.59
N GLU A 67 -13.19 13.98 -11.89
CA GLU A 67 -14.26 14.26 -12.84
C GLU A 67 -15.55 13.48 -12.50
N ILE A 68 -15.45 12.32 -11.84
CA ILE A 68 -16.62 11.52 -11.42
C ILE A 68 -17.49 12.23 -10.36
N PHE A 69 -16.96 13.28 -9.73
CA PHE A 69 -17.63 14.06 -8.69
C PHE A 69 -18.15 15.41 -9.21
N ASN A 70 -18.12 15.65 -10.53
CA ASN A 70 -18.64 16.88 -11.17
C ASN A 70 -18.11 18.17 -10.51
N GLY A 71 -16.83 18.18 -10.08
CA GLY A 71 -16.19 19.33 -9.45
C GLY A 71 -16.33 19.42 -7.92
N THR A 72 -17.09 18.53 -7.28
CA THR A 72 -17.26 18.52 -5.80
C THR A 72 -15.94 18.18 -5.09
N ARG A 73 -15.15 17.28 -5.67
CA ARG A 73 -13.83 16.87 -5.16
C ARG A 73 -12.76 17.34 -6.13
N THR A 74 -11.74 18.04 -5.63
CA THR A 74 -10.59 18.46 -6.46
C THR A 74 -9.61 17.29 -6.66
N PRO A 75 -8.79 17.30 -7.74
CA PRO A 75 -7.76 16.28 -7.95
C PRO A 75 -6.81 16.13 -6.75
N GLN A 76 -6.48 17.25 -6.09
CA GLN A 76 -5.63 17.24 -4.91
C GLN A 76 -6.33 16.59 -3.71
N SER A 77 -7.64 16.81 -3.53
CA SER A 77 -8.42 16.15 -2.48
C SER A 77 -8.47 14.63 -2.70
N VAL A 78 -8.71 14.19 -3.94
CA VAL A 78 -8.68 12.77 -4.33
C VAL A 78 -7.31 12.15 -4.02
N LYS A 79 -6.22 12.82 -4.40
CA LYS A 79 -4.85 12.38 -4.09
C LYS A 79 -4.64 12.22 -2.57
N SER A 80 -4.93 13.26 -1.79
CA SER A 80 -4.73 13.25 -0.34
C SER A 80 -5.58 12.18 0.36
N MET A 81 -6.80 11.94 -0.12
CA MET A 81 -7.63 10.85 0.39
C MET A 81 -7.01 9.49 0.06
N TYR A 82 -6.69 9.23 -1.22
CA TYR A 82 -6.15 7.96 -1.67
C TYR A 82 -4.82 7.60 -0.99
N VAL A 83 -3.92 8.57 -0.78
CA VAL A 83 -2.64 8.34 -0.09
C VAL A 83 -2.85 7.93 1.37
N ARG A 84 -3.75 8.59 2.10
CA ARG A 84 -4.10 8.20 3.47
C ARG A 84 -4.74 6.81 3.54
N SER A 85 -5.57 6.48 2.55
CA SER A 85 -6.16 5.14 2.43
C SER A 85 -5.09 4.08 2.13
N LEU A 86 -4.08 4.41 1.31
CA LEU A 86 -2.95 3.51 1.07
C LEU A 86 -2.15 3.25 2.36
N GLU A 87 -1.91 4.26 3.19
CA GLU A 87 -1.26 4.06 4.50
C GLU A 87 -2.11 3.17 5.41
N THR A 88 -3.43 3.40 5.44
CA THR A 88 -4.35 2.57 6.22
C THR A 88 -4.32 1.11 5.74
N PHE A 89 -4.33 0.88 4.43
CA PHE A 89 -4.13 -0.45 3.85
C PHE A 89 -2.82 -1.10 4.32
N THR A 90 -1.70 -0.36 4.32
CA THR A 90 -0.42 -0.93 4.79
C THR A 90 -0.46 -1.32 6.27
N TRP A 91 -1.17 -0.56 7.11
CA TRP A 91 -1.36 -0.91 8.52
C TRP A 91 -2.23 -2.16 8.68
N ILE A 92 -3.36 -2.23 7.96
CA ILE A 92 -4.25 -3.39 8.00
C ILE A 92 -3.52 -4.64 7.49
N ARG A 93 -2.77 -4.54 6.40
CA ARG A 93 -1.99 -5.65 5.86
C ARG A 93 -0.90 -6.13 6.82
N ALA A 94 -0.18 -5.21 7.46
CA ALA A 94 0.79 -5.56 8.50
C ALA A 94 0.11 -6.25 9.68
N PHE A 95 -1.05 -5.74 10.12
CA PHE A 95 -1.86 -6.33 11.17
C PHE A 95 -2.33 -7.75 10.82
N ASN A 96 -2.86 -7.97 9.61
CA ASN A 96 -3.31 -9.28 9.13
C ASN A 96 -2.16 -10.29 9.05
N ASN A 97 -0.98 -9.86 8.61
CA ASN A 97 0.22 -10.70 8.63
C ASN A 97 0.64 -11.10 10.07
N PHE A 98 0.44 -10.21 11.05
CA PHE A 98 0.74 -10.50 12.46
C PHE A 98 -0.27 -11.45 13.09
N THR A 99 -1.56 -11.32 12.76
CA THR A 99 -2.64 -12.16 13.30
C THR A 99 -2.83 -13.48 12.54
N GLY A 100 -2.08 -13.71 11.47
CA GLY A 100 -2.21 -14.91 10.64
C GLY A 100 -3.49 -14.92 9.82
N ASN A 101 -3.92 -13.76 9.29
CA ASN A 101 -5.10 -13.60 8.45
C ASN A 101 -6.42 -14.05 9.12
N GLY A 102 -6.51 -13.99 10.44
CA GLY A 102 -7.77 -14.26 11.16
C GLY A 102 -8.05 -15.75 11.43
N GLY A 103 -7.05 -16.64 11.34
CA GLY A 103 -7.21 -18.09 11.56
C GLY A 103 -7.51 -18.54 13.01
N GLY A 104 -8.16 -17.71 13.82
CA GLY A 104 -8.59 -18.04 15.17
C GLY A 104 -9.97 -17.49 15.41
N ASP A 105 -10.98 -18.29 15.06
CA ASP A 105 -12.37 -18.13 15.45
C ASP A 105 -12.44 -18.26 16.97
N ALA A 106 -12.33 -17.13 17.66
CA ALA A 106 -12.80 -17.05 19.02
C ALA A 106 -14.30 -16.77 18.91
N ASP A 107 -15.13 -17.78 19.14
CA ASP A 107 -16.57 -17.61 19.36
C ASP A 107 -16.75 -16.69 20.57
N CYS A 108 -16.81 -15.39 20.31
CA CYS A 108 -16.89 -14.36 21.33
C CYS A 108 -18.07 -13.44 21.08
N ASP A 109 -18.72 -13.03 22.16
CA ASP A 109 -19.91 -12.17 22.10
C ASP A 109 -19.58 -10.72 21.68
N ASP A 110 -18.31 -10.30 21.72
CA ASP A 110 -17.87 -8.95 21.35
C ASP A 110 -16.63 -8.97 20.41
N PRO A 111 -16.84 -8.99 19.09
CA PRO A 111 -15.75 -9.01 18.11
C PRO A 111 -14.92 -7.72 18.11
N GLU A 112 -15.50 -6.58 18.49
CA GLU A 112 -14.78 -5.30 18.50
C GLU A 112 -13.78 -5.23 19.66
N ALA A 113 -14.17 -5.68 20.85
CA ALA A 113 -13.26 -5.77 22.00
C ALA A 113 -12.06 -6.69 21.71
N ILE A 114 -12.29 -7.83 21.04
CA ILE A 114 -11.21 -8.72 20.61
C ILE A 114 -10.28 -8.02 19.63
N LEU A 115 -10.84 -7.38 18.60
CA LEU A 115 -10.06 -6.67 17.61
C LEU A 115 -9.21 -5.55 18.23
N LYS A 116 -9.79 -4.79 19.17
CA LYS A 116 -9.08 -3.79 19.97
C LYS A 116 -7.92 -4.39 20.77
N GLY A 117 -8.14 -5.54 21.41
CA GLY A 117 -7.12 -6.29 22.14
C GLY A 117 -5.97 -6.75 21.23
N ARG A 118 -6.31 -7.30 20.05
CA ARG A 118 -5.34 -7.76 19.03
C ARG A 118 -4.51 -6.60 18.48
N ILE A 119 -5.13 -5.46 18.14
CA ILE A 119 -4.41 -4.26 17.68
C ILE A 119 -3.46 -3.74 18.77
N ALA A 120 -3.89 -3.73 20.04
CA ALA A 120 -3.03 -3.33 21.15
C ALA A 120 -1.84 -4.29 21.35
N ALA A 121 -2.05 -5.60 21.21
CA ALA A 121 -0.98 -6.59 21.27
C ALA A 121 0.04 -6.43 20.13
N ALA A 122 -0.44 -6.18 18.91
CA ALA A 122 0.42 -5.93 17.75
C ALA A 122 1.28 -4.66 17.94
N ARG A 123 0.70 -3.58 18.48
CA ARG A 123 1.46 -2.36 18.84
C ARG A 123 2.52 -2.63 19.91
N ARG A 124 2.20 -3.40 20.96
CA ARG A 124 3.17 -3.79 22.00
C ARG A 124 4.32 -4.63 21.44
N SER A 125 4.07 -5.36 20.35
CA SER A 125 5.07 -6.16 19.64
C SER A 125 5.94 -5.32 18.69
N GLY A 126 5.75 -3.99 18.65
CA GLY A 126 6.53 -3.07 17.82
C GLY A 126 6.03 -2.88 16.39
N LEU A 127 4.82 -3.37 16.07
CA LEU A 127 4.28 -3.25 14.72
C LEU A 127 3.80 -1.81 14.41
N PRO A 128 4.19 -1.20 13.29
CA PRO A 128 3.86 0.19 12.96
C PRO A 128 2.42 0.32 12.44
N LEU A 129 1.45 0.24 13.34
CA LEU A 129 0.02 0.32 13.01
C LEU A 129 -0.55 1.76 12.99
N GLY A 130 0.28 2.77 13.22
CA GLY A 130 -0.14 4.17 13.25
C GLY A 130 -1.40 4.40 14.09
N SER A 131 -2.35 5.15 13.53
CA SER A 131 -3.64 5.49 14.14
C SER A 131 -4.76 4.49 13.82
N LEU A 132 -4.45 3.23 13.47
CA LEU A 132 -5.45 2.21 13.13
C LEU A 132 -6.43 1.97 14.30
N LYS A 133 -7.72 2.00 14.01
CA LYS A 133 -8.82 1.74 14.97
C LYS A 133 -9.57 0.46 14.58
N PRO A 134 -10.20 -0.25 15.53
CA PRO A 134 -11.05 -1.42 15.23
C PRO A 134 -12.12 -1.11 14.18
N VAL A 135 -12.87 -0.02 14.37
CA VAL A 135 -13.90 0.48 13.44
C VAL A 135 -13.37 0.67 12.01
N THR A 136 -12.12 1.09 11.85
CA THR A 136 -11.53 1.27 10.51
C THR A 136 -11.25 -0.06 9.84
N VAL A 137 -10.82 -1.08 10.59
CA VAL A 137 -10.59 -2.43 10.04
C VAL A 137 -11.91 -3.04 9.59
N THR A 138 -12.96 -2.96 10.43
CA THR A 138 -14.28 -3.48 10.09
C THR A 138 -14.91 -2.73 8.90
N GLU A 139 -14.77 -1.39 8.81
CA GLU A 139 -15.18 -0.61 7.63
C GLU A 139 -14.48 -1.10 6.36
N TRP A 140 -13.18 -1.36 6.42
CA TRP A 140 -12.39 -1.81 5.27
C TRP A 140 -12.74 -3.22 4.80
N GLU A 141 -12.98 -4.14 5.73
CA GLU A 141 -13.42 -5.51 5.45
C GLU A 141 -14.85 -5.52 4.89
N HIS A 142 -15.77 -4.81 5.54
CA HIS A 142 -17.18 -4.75 5.12
C HIS A 142 -17.36 -4.18 3.71
N ASN A 143 -16.60 -3.15 3.35
CA ASN A 143 -16.67 -2.54 2.02
C ASN A 143 -15.80 -3.25 0.96
N GLY A 144 -15.13 -4.35 1.31
CA GLY A 144 -14.23 -5.07 0.39
C GLY A 144 -13.02 -4.27 -0.08
N TRP A 145 -12.68 -3.17 0.61
CA TRP A 145 -11.55 -2.32 0.22
C TRP A 145 -10.21 -3.00 0.46
N TYR A 146 -10.12 -3.82 1.51
CA TYR A 146 -8.91 -4.60 1.78
C TYR A 146 -8.60 -5.52 0.61
N ASP A 147 -9.55 -6.35 0.19
CA ASP A 147 -9.39 -7.29 -0.93
C ASP A 147 -9.10 -6.57 -2.25
N LEU A 148 -9.75 -5.42 -2.47
CA LEU A 148 -9.52 -4.60 -3.65
C LEU A 148 -8.07 -4.07 -3.70
N PHE A 149 -7.54 -3.61 -2.57
CA PHE A 149 -6.15 -3.16 -2.49
C PHE A 149 -5.16 -4.34 -2.53
N ASP A 150 -5.45 -5.44 -1.84
CA ASP A 150 -4.56 -6.60 -1.78
C ASP A 150 -4.50 -7.35 -3.11
N SER A 151 -5.60 -7.47 -3.87
CA SER A 151 -5.55 -8.07 -5.21
C SER A 151 -4.58 -7.36 -6.17
N ARG A 152 -4.40 -6.04 -6.01
CA ARG A 152 -3.55 -5.20 -6.87
C ARG A 152 -2.15 -4.94 -6.32
N LEU A 153 -2.03 -4.75 -5.00
CA LEU A 153 -0.81 -4.34 -4.30
C LEU A 153 -0.25 -5.47 -3.42
N GLY A 154 -1.06 -6.48 -3.14
CA GLY A 154 -0.73 -7.72 -2.44
C GLY A 154 0.26 -8.56 -3.24
N THR A 155 -0.09 -8.76 -4.50
CA THR A 155 0.61 -9.61 -5.46
C THR A 155 1.77 -8.85 -6.10
N SER A 156 2.92 -8.84 -5.43
CA SER A 156 4.17 -8.61 -6.14
C SER A 156 4.37 -9.78 -7.10
N ALA A 157 4.22 -9.57 -8.41
CA ALA A 157 4.41 -10.59 -9.46
C ALA A 157 5.81 -11.27 -9.44
N LYS A 158 6.74 -10.81 -8.59
CA LYS A 158 8.06 -11.40 -8.37
C LYS A 158 8.16 -12.35 -7.17
N VAL A 159 7.11 -12.48 -6.35
CA VAL A 159 7.14 -13.26 -5.09
C VAL A 159 6.11 -14.40 -5.07
N ALA A 160 5.39 -14.64 -6.17
CA ALA A 160 4.74 -15.93 -6.38
C ALA A 160 5.78 -16.95 -6.88
N ARG A 161 6.80 -17.25 -6.06
CA ARG A 161 7.43 -18.57 -6.19
C ARG A 161 6.44 -19.53 -5.57
N GLU A 162 6.02 -20.53 -6.33
CA GLU A 162 5.37 -21.71 -5.80
C GLU A 162 6.30 -22.26 -4.70
N VAL A 163 5.98 -21.93 -3.45
CA VAL A 163 6.64 -22.56 -2.31
C VAL A 163 6.07 -23.97 -2.32
N VAL A 164 6.82 -24.87 -2.95
CA VAL A 164 6.65 -26.31 -2.77
C VAL A 164 6.78 -26.54 -1.27
N ARG A 165 5.65 -26.53 -0.58
CA ARG A 165 5.56 -26.94 0.82
C ARG A 165 5.80 -28.43 0.80
N SER A 166 7.05 -28.84 0.96
CA SER A 166 7.43 -30.21 1.30
C SER A 166 7.00 -30.49 2.74
N SER A 167 5.69 -30.51 3.01
CA SER A 167 5.13 -30.88 4.32
C SER A 167 4.97 -32.40 4.46
N ALA A 168 5.85 -33.18 3.84
CA ALA A 168 5.85 -34.64 3.90
C ALA A 168 7.25 -35.19 4.21
N SER A 169 8.03 -34.50 5.05
CA SER A 169 9.12 -35.17 5.74
C SER A 169 8.51 -35.94 6.92
N ALA A 170 8.58 -37.27 6.84
CA ALA A 170 8.17 -38.16 7.91
C ALA A 170 8.85 -37.75 9.22
N ILE A 171 8.01 -37.54 10.24
CA ILE A 171 8.40 -37.49 11.64
C ILE A 171 9.13 -38.82 11.90
N SER A 172 10.41 -38.75 12.24
CA SER A 172 11.17 -39.91 12.70
C SER A 172 10.53 -40.39 13.99
N ASP A 173 9.99 -41.61 13.98
CA ASP A 173 9.71 -42.37 15.19
C ASP A 173 11.01 -42.46 16.00
N LEU A 174 10.98 -41.91 17.20
CA LEU A 174 11.96 -42.16 18.24
C LEU A 174 11.31 -43.17 19.19
N ASP A 175 11.53 -44.44 18.89
CA ASP A 175 11.42 -45.51 19.87
C ASP A 175 12.50 -45.27 20.94
N ASP A 176 12.10 -44.92 22.16
CA ASP A 176 12.97 -45.01 23.34
C ASP A 176 12.31 -45.97 24.34
N ASP A 177 12.90 -47.16 24.37
CA ASP A 177 12.49 -48.33 25.13
C ASP A 177 13.19 -48.31 26.49
N SER A 178 12.38 -48.33 27.55
CA SER A 178 12.59 -48.95 28.86
C SER A 178 13.93 -48.76 29.61
N SER A 179 13.86 -48.14 30.79
CA SER A 179 14.49 -48.76 31.95
C SER A 179 13.76 -48.45 33.26
N ASP A 180 13.15 -49.51 33.75
CA ASP A 180 12.60 -49.79 35.06
C ASP A 180 13.59 -49.49 36.21
N SER A 181 13.13 -48.77 37.24
CA SER A 181 13.74 -48.73 38.57
C SER A 181 12.72 -48.23 39.59
N ASP A 182 11.98 -49.20 40.11
CA ASP A 182 11.23 -49.18 41.36
C ASP A 182 12.10 -48.73 42.56
N ALA A 183 11.62 -47.72 43.29
CA ALA A 183 11.83 -47.61 44.74
C ALA A 183 10.79 -46.67 45.36
N THR A 184 9.97 -47.27 46.22
CA THR A 184 8.86 -46.68 46.97
C THR A 184 9.36 -45.78 48.14
N ILE A 185 8.46 -44.90 48.62
CA ILE A 185 8.28 -44.39 50.01
C ILE A 185 8.70 -42.93 50.30
N HIS A 186 7.72 -41.99 50.36
CA HIS A 186 7.11 -41.38 51.58
C HIS A 186 6.51 -39.98 51.26
N PRO A 187 5.28 -39.65 51.70
CA PRO A 187 4.68 -38.33 51.53
C PRO A 187 4.93 -37.46 52.76
N GLU A 188 5.47 -36.24 52.58
CA GLU A 188 5.41 -35.23 53.64
C GLU A 188 5.34 -33.80 53.09
N LEU A 189 4.23 -33.16 53.45
CA LEU A 189 3.90 -31.75 53.27
C LEU A 189 5.00 -30.83 53.80
N ARG A 190 5.56 -29.97 52.94
CA ARG A 190 6.21 -28.73 53.40
C ARG A 190 5.78 -27.53 52.56
N LYS A 191 4.90 -26.72 53.18
CA LYS A 191 4.69 -25.31 52.87
C LYS A 191 6.03 -24.58 52.99
N ALA A 192 6.56 -24.08 51.89
CA ALA A 192 7.65 -23.12 51.89
C ALA A 192 7.08 -21.73 51.63
N ALA A 193 7.05 -20.90 52.67
CA ALA A 193 6.75 -19.49 52.59
C ALA A 193 7.82 -18.78 51.76
N VAL A 194 7.39 -18.06 50.73
CA VAL A 194 8.21 -17.18 49.91
C VAL A 194 8.77 -16.07 50.81
N ARG A 195 10.09 -16.08 51.02
CA ARG A 195 10.84 -14.99 51.64
C ARG A 195 10.94 -13.83 50.64
N VAL A 196 10.39 -12.69 51.04
CA VAL A 196 10.62 -11.40 50.37
C VAL A 196 12.00 -10.87 50.80
N PRO A 197 12.95 -10.62 49.88
CA PRO A 197 14.18 -9.92 50.22
C PRO A 197 13.90 -8.43 50.43
N LYS A 198 14.10 -7.94 51.65
CA LYS A 198 14.19 -6.50 51.97
C LYS A 198 15.55 -6.00 51.49
N THR A 199 15.56 -5.18 50.44
CA THR A 199 16.74 -4.37 50.08
C THR A 199 16.79 -3.10 50.93
N PRO A 200 17.95 -2.72 51.49
CA PRO A 200 18.10 -1.45 52.17
C PRO A 200 18.12 -0.29 51.15
N ALA A 201 17.48 0.82 51.53
CA ALA A 201 17.41 2.05 50.77
C ALA A 201 18.82 2.61 50.47
N ALA A 202 19.16 2.68 49.18
CA ALA A 202 20.37 3.35 48.72
C ALA A 202 20.19 4.87 48.85
N THR A 203 21.05 5.48 49.66
CA THR A 203 21.20 6.93 49.77
C THR A 203 21.85 7.45 48.49
N VAL A 204 21.12 8.26 47.73
CA VAL A 204 21.59 8.90 46.49
C VAL A 204 22.55 10.02 46.86
N SER A 205 23.85 9.83 46.62
CA SER A 205 24.83 10.92 46.64
C SER A 205 24.81 11.66 45.30
N GLU A 206 24.84 12.99 45.37
CA GLU A 206 24.77 13.90 44.22
C GLU A 206 25.89 13.64 43.17
N PRO A 207 25.59 13.77 41.86
CA PRO A 207 26.57 13.58 40.80
C PRO A 207 27.62 14.70 40.80
N LYS A 208 28.88 14.35 41.05
CA LYS A 208 30.03 15.24 40.79
C LYS A 208 30.18 15.43 39.27
N HIS A 209 29.85 16.62 38.78
CA HIS A 209 30.16 17.05 37.42
C HIS A 209 31.68 17.03 37.17
N THR A 210 32.13 16.21 36.23
CA THR A 210 33.46 16.30 35.62
C THR A 210 33.33 17.03 34.28
N PRO A 211 34.17 18.05 33.98
CA PRO A 211 34.10 18.77 32.71
C PRO A 211 34.57 17.88 31.55
N SER A 212 33.65 17.63 30.62
CA SER A 212 33.86 16.90 29.37
C SER A 212 34.85 17.63 28.46
N SER A 213 36.12 17.17 28.46
CA SER A 213 37.12 17.58 27.46
C SER A 213 37.23 16.60 26.27
N ALA A 214 36.45 15.52 26.25
CA ALA A 214 36.57 14.45 25.25
C ALA A 214 35.65 14.61 24.03
N PHE A 215 34.69 15.54 24.04
CA PHE A 215 33.68 15.66 22.98
C PHE A 215 34.19 16.31 21.68
N ARG A 216 35.38 16.96 21.71
CA ARG A 216 35.85 17.77 20.57
C ARG A 216 36.54 16.98 19.45
N LYS A 217 36.94 15.72 19.68
CA LYS A 217 37.59 14.87 18.66
C LYS A 217 36.63 13.96 17.89
N GLN A 218 35.37 13.85 18.31
CA GLN A 218 34.39 12.97 17.66
C GLN A 218 33.56 13.69 16.56
N VAL A 219 33.52 15.02 16.58
CA VAL A 219 32.71 15.81 15.62
C VAL A 219 33.39 15.95 14.25
N THR A 220 34.71 15.74 14.14
CA THR A 220 35.42 15.84 12.86
C THR A 220 35.29 14.59 11.98
N ASN A 221 34.96 13.43 12.54
CA ASN A 221 34.78 12.18 11.77
C ASN A 221 33.37 12.05 11.15
N SER A 222 32.39 12.88 11.55
CA SER A 222 31.02 12.83 11.02
C SER A 222 30.80 13.70 9.78
N PHE A 223 31.78 14.52 9.37
CA PHE A 223 31.65 15.38 8.19
C PHE A 223 32.23 14.76 6.90
N SER A 224 33.04 13.72 6.97
CA SER A 224 33.57 13.04 5.76
C SER A 224 32.46 12.31 4.98
N GLY A 225 31.49 11.71 5.68
CA GLY A 225 30.36 11.01 5.05
C GLY A 225 29.40 11.93 4.28
N LEU A 226 29.34 13.22 4.62
CA LEU A 226 28.47 14.17 3.93
C LEU A 226 28.98 14.47 2.50
N GLY A 227 30.29 14.49 2.31
CA GLY A 227 30.90 14.71 0.99
C GLY A 227 30.60 13.57 0.01
N ASP A 228 30.71 12.33 0.48
CA ASP A 228 30.41 11.15 -0.35
C ASP A 228 28.91 11.04 -0.64
N PHE A 229 28.05 11.39 0.31
CA PHE A 229 26.61 11.48 0.10
C PHE A 229 26.25 12.49 -0.99
N MET A 230 26.84 13.69 -0.98
CA MET A 230 26.58 14.71 -2.00
C MET A 230 27.06 14.27 -3.39
N LYS A 231 28.21 13.57 -3.49
CA LYS A 231 28.68 13.00 -4.76
C LYS A 231 27.74 11.91 -5.28
N MET A 232 27.32 10.97 -4.42
CA MET A 232 26.35 9.94 -4.79
C MET A 232 25.02 10.56 -5.25
N LYS A 233 24.56 11.61 -4.57
CA LYS A 233 23.35 12.34 -4.95
C LYS A 233 23.50 13.01 -6.32
N ALA A 234 24.62 13.67 -6.59
CA ALA A 234 24.90 14.30 -7.89
C ALA A 234 24.87 13.27 -9.03
N VAL A 235 25.53 12.12 -8.85
CA VAL A 235 25.51 11.03 -9.85
C VAL A 235 24.10 10.46 -10.05
N ALA A 236 23.31 10.33 -8.98
CA ALA A 236 21.94 9.87 -9.08
C ALA A 236 21.03 10.89 -9.82
N GLU A 237 21.24 12.19 -9.60
CA GLU A 237 20.52 13.25 -10.31
C GLU A 237 20.92 13.33 -11.78
N GLU A 238 22.21 13.18 -12.11
CA GLU A 238 22.70 13.14 -13.49
C GLU A 238 22.09 11.96 -14.27
N LYS A 239 22.04 10.77 -13.66
CA LYS A 239 21.36 9.61 -14.27
C LYS A 239 19.87 9.85 -14.48
N LYS A 240 19.19 10.51 -13.54
CA LYS A 240 17.77 10.87 -13.70
C LYS A 240 17.56 11.86 -14.83
N ALA A 241 18.43 12.87 -14.97
CA ALA A 241 18.38 13.82 -16.07
C ALA A 241 18.56 13.13 -17.42
N SER A 242 19.58 12.26 -17.54
CA SER A 242 19.84 11.49 -18.76
C SER A 242 18.66 10.59 -19.18
N VAL A 243 18.00 9.93 -18.23
CA VAL A 243 16.82 9.10 -18.52
C VAL A 243 15.63 9.95 -18.99
N LEU A 244 15.44 11.15 -18.43
CA LEU A 244 14.40 12.07 -18.88
C LEU A 244 14.67 12.59 -20.29
N ASP A 245 15.92 12.94 -20.60
CA ASP A 245 16.31 13.39 -21.93
C ASP A 245 16.10 12.28 -22.97
N ALA A 246 16.51 11.04 -22.68
CA ALA A 246 16.26 9.90 -23.55
C ALA A 246 14.76 9.66 -23.79
N ARG A 247 13.94 9.84 -22.75
CA ARG A 247 12.48 9.72 -22.86
C ARG A 247 11.87 10.80 -23.75
N LEU A 248 12.35 12.04 -23.67
CA LEU A 248 11.89 13.15 -24.50
C LEU A 248 12.23 12.94 -25.98
N VAL A 249 13.39 12.35 -26.27
CA VAL A 249 13.78 12.00 -27.65
C VAL A 249 12.81 10.96 -28.23
N ILE A 250 12.56 9.87 -27.49
CA ILE A 250 11.62 8.81 -27.93
C ILE A 250 10.21 9.38 -28.13
N GLU A 251 9.74 10.26 -27.25
CA GLU A 251 8.42 10.85 -27.36
C GLU A 251 8.30 11.80 -28.57
N ARG A 252 9.38 12.54 -28.89
CA ARG A 252 9.44 13.38 -30.10
C ARG A 252 9.40 12.53 -31.37
N GLU A 253 10.22 11.47 -31.43
CA GLU A 253 10.25 10.56 -32.58
C GLU A 253 8.89 9.89 -32.80
N LYS A 254 8.25 9.41 -31.72
CA LYS A 254 6.91 8.81 -31.79
C LYS A 254 5.88 9.80 -32.35
N LEU A 255 5.93 11.06 -31.92
CA LEU A 255 5.02 12.09 -32.39
C LEU A 255 5.24 12.43 -33.88
N GLU A 256 6.48 12.33 -34.37
CA GLU A 256 6.75 12.45 -35.80
C GLU A 256 6.23 11.25 -36.59
N MET A 257 6.41 10.02 -36.10
CA MET A 257 5.85 8.82 -36.74
C MET A 257 4.31 8.86 -36.79
N ASP A 258 3.66 9.32 -35.72
CA ASP A 258 2.19 9.44 -35.70
C ASP A 258 1.71 10.48 -36.72
N LYS A 259 2.46 11.57 -36.92
CA LYS A 259 2.17 12.57 -37.96
C LYS A 259 2.36 12.03 -39.37
N THR A 260 3.42 11.26 -39.64
CA THR A 260 3.64 10.67 -40.96
C THR A 260 2.59 9.63 -41.25
N LYS A 261 2.23 8.78 -40.27
CA LYS A 261 1.16 7.79 -40.39
C LYS A 261 -0.18 8.44 -40.75
N GLY A 262 -0.57 9.52 -40.06
CA GLY A 262 -1.81 10.24 -40.37
C GLY A 262 -1.83 10.85 -41.79
N LYS A 263 -0.67 11.30 -42.30
CA LYS A 263 -0.55 11.78 -43.69
C LYS A 263 -0.65 10.65 -44.71
N VAL A 264 -0.06 9.49 -44.42
CA VAL A 264 -0.18 8.28 -45.25
C VAL A 264 -1.62 7.82 -45.33
N GLU A 265 -2.32 7.69 -44.20
CA GLU A 265 -3.73 7.30 -44.16
C GLU A 265 -4.62 8.28 -44.96
N MET A 266 -4.32 9.59 -44.88
CA MET A 266 -5.04 10.59 -45.67
C MET A 266 -4.77 10.43 -47.18
N ALA A 267 -3.51 10.20 -47.58
CA ALA A 267 -3.14 9.97 -48.97
C ALA A 267 -3.79 8.70 -49.54
N GLU A 268 -3.77 7.59 -48.79
CA GLU A 268 -4.47 6.36 -49.14
C GLU A 268 -5.98 6.58 -49.30
N LYS A 269 -6.59 7.34 -48.39
CA LYS A 269 -8.01 7.69 -48.48
C LYS A 269 -8.32 8.49 -49.75
N VAL A 270 -7.49 9.47 -50.11
CA VAL A 270 -7.65 10.25 -51.35
C VAL A 270 -7.57 9.35 -52.59
N LEU A 271 -6.66 8.37 -52.60
CA LEU A 271 -6.56 7.39 -53.70
C LEU A 271 -7.81 6.49 -53.80
N SER A 272 -8.41 6.12 -52.67
CA SER A 272 -9.61 5.28 -52.62
C SER A 272 -10.93 6.01 -52.98
N MET A 273 -10.95 7.34 -52.93
CA MET A 273 -12.15 8.13 -53.18
C MET A 273 -12.46 8.24 -54.68
N ALA A 274 -13.60 7.67 -55.09
CA ALA A 274 -14.07 7.69 -56.48
C ALA A 274 -14.29 9.11 -57.04
N GLY A 275 -14.63 10.08 -56.19
CA GLY A 275 -14.85 11.49 -56.57
C GLY A 275 -13.63 12.42 -56.39
N ALA A 276 -12.46 11.91 -56.05
CA ALA A 276 -11.26 12.74 -55.93
C ALA A 276 -10.73 13.13 -57.33
N SER A 277 -10.34 14.39 -57.49
CA SER A 277 -9.70 14.92 -58.70
C SER A 277 -8.42 14.13 -59.04
N ASP A 278 -8.14 13.93 -60.32
CA ASP A 278 -6.95 13.23 -60.78
C ASP A 278 -5.66 13.91 -60.30
N GLU A 279 -5.66 15.24 -60.20
CA GLU A 279 -4.54 16.01 -59.64
C GLU A 279 -4.29 15.66 -58.15
N ALA A 280 -5.35 15.50 -57.37
CA ALA A 280 -5.25 15.11 -55.96
C ALA A 280 -4.74 13.67 -55.81
N LYS A 281 -5.13 12.76 -56.71
CA LYS A 281 -4.64 11.38 -56.73
C LYS A 281 -3.16 11.31 -57.12
N VAL A 282 -2.73 12.09 -58.11
CA VAL A 282 -1.32 12.19 -58.51
C VAL A 282 -0.47 12.76 -57.37
N ALA A 283 -0.93 13.80 -56.68
CA ALA A 283 -0.25 14.38 -55.53
C ALA A 283 -0.12 13.38 -54.37
N ALA A 284 -1.21 12.66 -54.04
CA ALA A 284 -1.19 11.61 -53.01
C ALA A 284 -0.22 10.48 -53.36
N ASN A 285 -0.22 10.00 -54.60
CA ASN A 285 0.69 8.94 -55.05
C ASN A 285 2.17 9.40 -55.01
N THR A 286 2.44 10.64 -55.44
CA THR A 286 3.79 11.23 -55.39
C THR A 286 4.29 11.35 -53.95
N PHE A 287 3.42 11.75 -53.01
CA PHE A 287 3.76 11.81 -51.59
C PHE A 287 4.13 10.43 -51.03
N LEU A 288 3.38 9.38 -51.38
CA LEU A 288 3.69 8.01 -50.95
C LEU A 288 5.00 7.51 -51.55
N LEU A 289 5.24 7.74 -52.84
CA LEU A 289 6.49 7.33 -53.50
C LEU A 289 7.72 7.99 -52.86
N ASN A 290 7.65 9.27 -52.52
CA ASN A 290 8.74 9.99 -51.84
C ASN A 290 8.96 9.52 -50.38
N LEU A 291 7.98 8.84 -49.76
CA LEU A 291 8.12 8.31 -48.41
C LEU A 291 8.82 6.94 -48.38
N PHE A 292 8.77 6.20 -49.49
CA PHE A 292 9.31 4.85 -49.63
C PHE A 292 10.54 4.75 -50.53
N SER A 293 11.02 5.87 -51.09
CA SER A 293 12.26 5.97 -51.87
C SER A 293 13.49 6.17 -50.97
#